data_AF-A0A9X8VJZ8-F1
#
_entry.id   AF-A0A9X8VJZ8-F1
#
_cell.length_a   1.000
_cell.length_b   1.000
_cell.length_c   1.000
_cell.angle_alpha   90.00
_cell.angle_beta   90.00
_cell.angle_gamma   90.00
#
_symmetry.space_group_name_H-M   'P 1'
#
loop_
_entity.id
_entity.type
_entity.pdbx_description
1 polymer ?
#
loop_
_entity_poly.entity_id
_entity_poly.type
_entity_poly.pdbx_seq_one_letter_code
_entity_poly.pdbx_strand_id
1 'polypeptide(L)' 'GLGVSILPASFARVRVDGVRYLPLAEPDATTEVWLVHHRRRPLTAAAQALMALMLK' A
#
# COMPACT_ATOMS: atom_id res chain seq x y z
N GLY A 1 19.29 17.91 -0.60
CA GLY A 1 18.40 18.37 0.50
C GLY A 1 17.25 19.19 -0.05
N LEU A 2 16.31 18.56 -0.76
CA LEU A 2 15.17 19.22 -1.42
C LEU A 2 13.90 19.29 -0.56
N GLY A 3 13.93 18.73 0.65
CA GLY A 3 12.80 18.75 1.59
C GLY A 3 12.55 17.40 2.25
N VAL A 4 11.33 17.23 2.75
CA VAL A 4 10.80 16.00 3.35
C VAL A 4 9.55 15.57 2.59
N SER A 5 9.24 14.27 2.63
CA SER A 5 8.00 13.73 2.06
C SER A 5 7.40 12.73 3.04
N ILE A 6 6.07 12.65 3.06
CA ILE A 6 5.32 11.63 3.81
C ILE A 6 5.03 10.49 2.83
N LEU A 7 5.40 9.28 3.23
CA LEU A 7 5.36 8.11 2.36
C LEU A 7 4.69 6.96 3.12
N PRO A 8 3.94 6.08 2.43
CA PRO A 8 3.50 4.82 3.03
C PRO A 8 4.70 3.99 3.49
N ALA A 9 4.55 3.26 4.59
CA ALA A 9 5.65 2.47 5.17
C ALA A 9 6.28 1.46 4.19
N SER A 10 5.53 1.01 3.17
CA SER A 10 6.04 0.11 2.12
C SER A 10 7.20 0.71 1.30
N PHE A 11 7.31 2.03 1.22
CA PHE A 11 8.40 2.72 0.51
C PHE A 11 9.76 2.60 1.21
N ALA A 12 9.79 2.25 2.50
CA ALA A 12 11.03 2.03 3.23
C ALA A 12 11.87 0.86 2.67
N ARG A 13 11.30 0.03 1.77
CA ARG A 13 12.03 -1.01 1.03
C ARG A 13 12.99 -0.42 0.00
N VAL A 14 12.74 0.79 -0.49
CA VAL A 14 13.65 1.51 -1.38
C VAL A 14 14.74 2.14 -0.52
N ARG A 15 16.00 1.87 -0.82
CA ARG A 15 17.15 2.45 -0.12
C ARG A 15 17.83 3.44 -1.05
N VAL A 16 17.82 4.70 -0.66
CA VAL A 16 18.51 5.79 -1.37
C VAL A 16 19.58 6.34 -0.44
N ASP A 17 20.79 6.50 -0.95
CA ASP A 17 21.89 7.03 -0.16
C ASP A 17 21.56 8.45 0.34
N GLY A 18 21.82 8.67 1.63
CA GLY A 18 21.52 9.94 2.30
C GLY A 18 20.03 10.17 2.64
N VAL A 19 19.13 9.22 2.36
CA VAL A 19 17.73 9.29 2.78
C VAL A 19 17.53 8.50 4.08
N ARG A 20 16.82 9.10 5.03
CA ARG A 20 16.40 8.45 6.28
C ARG A 20 14.88 8.42 6.34
N TYR A 21 14.33 7.25 6.68
CA TYR A 21 12.91 7.08 6.99
C TYR A 21 12.71 7.26 8.49
N LEU A 22 11.72 8.06 8.88
CA LEU A 22 11.34 8.31 10.26
C LEU A 22 9.86 7.93 10.45
N PRO A 23 9.47 7.23 11.53
CA PRO A 23 8.07 6.96 11.82
C PRO A 23 7.33 8.24 12.25
N LEU A 24 6.04 8.32 11.95
CA LEU A 24 5.17 9.36 12.51
C LEU A 24 4.73 8.95 13.92
N ALA A 25 4.64 9.91 14.83
CA ALA A 25 4.23 9.66 16.22
C ALA A 25 2.71 9.48 16.39
N GLU A 26 1.92 9.99 15.44
CA GLU A 26 0.47 9.87 15.41
C GLU A 26 0.05 8.42 15.10
N PRO A 27 -0.57 7.69 16.06
CA PRO A 27 -0.93 6.29 15.86
C PRO A 27 -1.88 6.04 14.70
N ASP A 28 -2.75 7.01 14.41
CA ASP A 28 -3.77 6.89 13.36
C ASP A 28 -3.25 7.34 11.98
N ALA A 29 -1.98 7.73 11.86
CA ALA A 29 -1.32 8.08 10.60
C ALA A 29 -1.02 6.81 9.77
N THR A 30 -2.08 6.18 9.28
CA THR A 30 -2.04 4.95 8.49
C THR A 30 -2.30 5.21 7.01
N THR A 31 -1.99 4.23 6.17
CA THR A 31 -2.32 4.25 4.75
C THR A 31 -3.16 3.02 4.42
N GLU A 32 -4.37 3.23 3.91
CA GLU A 32 -5.26 2.14 3.53
C GLU A 32 -5.04 1.71 2.07
N VAL A 33 -5.15 0.41 1.82
CA VAL A 33 -5.13 -0.17 0.48
C VAL A 33 -6.37 -1.04 0.31
N TRP A 34 -7.12 -0.79 -0.76
CA TRP A 34 -8.42 -1.42 -0.99
C TRP A 34 -8.37 -2.32 -2.24
N LEU A 35 -8.87 -3.54 -2.09
CA LEU A 35 -9.15 -4.43 -3.22
C LEU A 35 -10.58 -4.19 -3.70
N VAL A 36 -10.72 -3.69 -4.93
CA VAL A 36 -12.03 -3.31 -5.50
C VAL A 36 -12.31 -4.08 -6.79
N HIS A 37 -13.57 -4.41 -7.02
CA HIS A 37 -14.03 -5.00 -8.28
C HIS A 37 -15.34 -4.36 -8.74
N HIS A 38 -15.64 -4.50 -10.03
CA HIS A 38 -16.86 -3.94 -10.60
C HIS A 38 -18.11 -4.63 -10.04
N ARG A 39 -19.09 -3.84 -9.58
CA ARG A 39 -20.27 -4.37 -8.87
C ARG A 39 -21.23 -5.21 -9.72
N ARG A 40 -21.35 -4.91 -11.02
CA ARG A 40 -22.33 -5.56 -11.91
C ARG A 40 -21.73 -6.55 -12.90
N ARG A 41 -20.41 -6.73 -12.90
CA ARG A 41 -19.76 -7.68 -13.81
C ARG A 41 -19.52 -8.96 -13.03
N PRO A 42 -19.90 -10.14 -13.56
CA PRO A 42 -19.57 -11.38 -12.91
C PRO A 42 -18.05 -11.52 -12.82
N LEU A 43 -17.57 -11.98 -11.66
CA LEU A 43 -16.15 -12.24 -11.47
C LEU A 43 -15.77 -13.51 -12.24
N THR A 44 -14.67 -13.45 -12.96
CA THR A 44 -14.08 -14.65 -13.57
C THR A 44 -13.45 -15.52 -12.48
N ALA A 45 -13.28 -16.82 -12.76
CA ALA A 45 -12.57 -17.71 -11.86
C ALA A 45 -11.15 -17.21 -11.53
N ALA A 46 -10.45 -16.63 -12.52
CA ALA A 46 -9.13 -16.02 -12.32
C ALA A 46 -9.18 -14.81 -11.36
N ALA A 47 -10.20 -13.94 -11.49
CA ALA A 47 -10.37 -12.82 -10.57
C ALA A 47 -10.68 -13.30 -9.14
N GLN A 48 -11.55 -14.29 -8.98
CA GLN A 48 -11.86 -14.89 -7.68
C GLN A 48 -10.60 -15.51 -7.03
N ALA A 49 -9.80 -16.23 -7.81
CA ALA A 49 -8.55 -16.83 -7.33
C ALA A 49 -7.54 -15.76 -6.90
N LEU A 50 -7.36 -14.69 -7.68
CA LEU A 50 -6.49 -13.58 -7.32
C LEU A 50 -6.97 -12.91 -6.03
N MET A 51 -8.27 -12.60 -5.92
CA MET A 51 -8.83 -12.00 -4.70
C MET A 51 -8.59 -12.91 -3.48
N ALA A 52 -8.73 -14.23 -3.63
CA ALA A 52 -8.46 -15.18 -2.57
C ALA A 52 -6.98 -15.25 -2.17
N LEU A 53 -6.04 -14.99 -3.09
CA LEU A 53 -4.61 -14.89 -2.78
C LEU A 53 -4.24 -13.58 -2.08
N MET A 54 -4.97 -12.49 -2.35
CA MET A 54 -4.69 -11.17 -1.78
C MET A 54 -5.35 -10.93 -0.41
N LEU A 55 -6.41 -11.67 -0.08
CA LEU A 55 -7.17 -11.52 1.18
C LEU A 55 -6.87 -12.61 2.23
N LYS A 56 -5.93 -13.52 1.95
CA LYS A 56 -5.40 -14.48 2.92
C LYS A 56 -4.12 -13.94 3.55
#